data_AF-A0AAU3HW54-F1
#
_entry.id   AF-A0AAU3HW54-F1
#
_cell.length_a   1.000
_cell.length_b   1.000
_cell.length_c   1.000
_cell.angle_alpha   90.00
_cell.angle_beta   90.00
_cell.angle_gamma   90.00
#
_symmetry.space_group_name_H-M   'P 1'
#
loop_
_entity.id
_entity.type
_entity.pdbx_description
1 polymer ?
#
loop_
_entity_poly.entity_id
_entity_poly.type
_entity_poly.pdbx_seq_one_letter_code
_entity_poly.pdbx_strand_id
1 'polypeptide(L)' 'MALLNWRSSDHYDHTGDQPCVICTKPTPLRSDRGKPVHKVCAEDWIDRHPPKEEQQ' A
#
# COMPACT_ATOMS: atom_id res chain seq x y z
N MET A 1 8.76 -11.26 5.22
CA MET A 1 8.04 -10.63 4.11
C MET A 1 6.56 -10.79 4.34
N ALA A 2 5.93 -9.81 4.99
CA ALA A 2 4.49 -9.77 5.08
C ALA A 2 3.96 -9.23 3.75
N LEU A 3 3.30 -10.09 2.98
CA LEU A 3 2.77 -9.74 1.66
C LEU A 3 1.38 -9.13 1.83
N LEU A 4 1.19 -7.90 1.34
CA LEU A 4 -0.13 -7.28 1.22
C LEU A 4 -0.97 -8.01 0.18
N ASN A 5 -2.28 -8.10 0.41
CA ASN A 5 -3.19 -8.81 -0.47
C ASN A 5 -3.69 -7.94 -1.62
N TRP A 6 -2.87 -7.74 -2.65
CA TRP A 6 -3.21 -6.96 -3.85
C TRP A 6 -4.21 -7.62 -4.81
N ARG A 7 -4.90 -8.69 -4.41
CA ARG A 7 -5.72 -9.50 -5.31
C ARG A 7 -7.09 -8.88 -5.61
N SER A 8 -7.56 -7.94 -4.80
CA SER A 8 -8.84 -7.28 -5.01
C SER A 8 -8.70 -6.13 -6.01
N SER A 9 -9.68 -6.02 -6.91
CA SER A 9 -9.79 -4.87 -7.82
C SER A 9 -10.01 -3.55 -7.06
N ASP A 10 -10.46 -3.59 -5.81
CA ASP A 10 -10.64 -2.42 -4.93
C ASP A 10 -9.35 -1.64 -4.67
N HIS A 11 -8.19 -2.26 -4.89
CA HIS A 11 -6.91 -1.56 -4.83
C HIS A 11 -6.69 -0.62 -6.00
N TYR A 12 -7.42 -0.75 -7.10
CA TYR A 12 -7.25 0.08 -8.27
C TYR A 12 -8.36 1.13 -8.34
N ASP A 13 -7.98 2.40 -8.18
CA ASP A 13 -8.89 3.53 -8.27
C ASP A 13 -8.96 4.04 -9.72
N HIS A 14 -10.10 3.83 -10.35
CA HIS A 14 -10.38 4.28 -11.72
C HIS A 14 -10.72 5.78 -11.81
N THR A 15 -10.91 6.47 -10.68
CA THR A 15 -11.30 7.88 -10.66
C THR A 15 -10.13 8.84 -10.88
N GLY A 16 -8.89 8.37 -10.67
CA GLY A 16 -7.68 9.11 -11.00
C GLY A 16 -6.48 8.78 -10.12
N ASP A 17 -5.32 9.21 -10.60
CA ASP A 17 -4.06 9.06 -9.88
C ASP A 17 -3.98 10.03 -8.69
N GLN A 18 -3.61 9.51 -7.53
CA GLN A 18 -3.31 10.30 -6.34
C GLN A 18 -1.84 10.16 -5.95
N PRO A 19 -1.24 11.15 -5.26
CA PRO A 19 0.15 11.08 -4.86
C PRO A 19 0.37 9.96 -3.82
N CYS A 20 1.32 9.08 -4.09
CA CYS A 20 1.74 8.03 -3.17
C CYS A 20 2.21 8.62 -1.84
N VAL A 21 1.69 8.12 -0.71
CA VAL A 21 2.04 8.64 0.63
C VAL A 21 3.50 8.40 1.03
N ILE A 22 4.25 7.60 0.27
CA ILE A 22 5.67 7.28 0.54
C ILE A 22 6.60 8.05 -0.39
N CYS A 23 6.38 7.94 -1.71
CA CYS A 23 7.30 8.49 -2.72
C CYS A 23 6.74 9.71 -3.46
N THR A 24 5.53 10.16 -3.11
CA THR A 24 4.79 11.31 -3.66
C THR A 24 4.47 11.29 -5.16
N LYS A 25 4.92 10.26 -5.90
CA LYS A 25 4.59 10.07 -7.31
C LYS A 25 3.12 9.64 -7.49
N PRO A 26 2.47 10.02 -8.61
CA PRO A 26 1.09 9.62 -8.89
C PRO A 26 0.93 8.10 -8.93
N THR A 27 -0.18 7.61 -8.38
CA THR A 27 -0.55 6.20 -8.39
C THR A 27 -2.06 6.00 -8.46
N PRO A 28 -2.53 5.05 -9.30
CA PRO A 28 -3.91 4.61 -9.27
C PRO A 28 -4.16 3.61 -8.15
N LEU A 29 -3.11 3.14 -7.47
CA LEU A 29 -3.23 2.10 -6.44
C LEU A 29 -3.60 2.67 -5.07
N ARG A 30 -4.34 1.87 -4.30
CA ARG A 30 -4.77 2.13 -2.92
C ARG A 30 -4.35 0.96 -2.04
N SER A 31 -3.90 1.24 -0.82
CA SER A 31 -3.65 0.21 0.20
C SER A 31 -4.97 -0.41 0.68
N ASP A 32 -4.91 -1.47 1.49
CA ASP A 32 -6.09 -2.06 2.17
C ASP A 32 -6.91 -1.02 2.95
N ARG A 33 -6.30 0.10 3.36
CA ARG A 33 -6.96 1.20 4.09
C ARG A 33 -7.39 2.36 3.18
N GLY A 34 -7.37 2.17 1.86
CA GLY A 34 -7.76 3.18 0.87
C GLY A 34 -6.73 4.30 0.66
N LYS A 35 -5.51 4.20 1.21
CA LYS A 35 -4.49 5.25 1.05
C LYS A 35 -3.75 5.10 -0.29
N PRO A 36 -3.48 6.18 -1.04
CA PRO A 36 -2.74 6.09 -2.28
C PRO A 36 -1.30 5.64 -2.04
N VAL A 37 -0.93 4.49 -2.58
CA VAL A 37 0.42 3.93 -2.42
C VAL A 37 0.72 2.94 -3.55
N HIS A 38 1.95 2.96 -4.07
CA HIS A 38 2.39 1.91 -4.99
C HIS A 38 2.59 0.59 -4.24
N LYS A 39 2.32 -0.52 -4.92
CA LYS A 39 2.58 -1.88 -4.41
C LYS A 39 3.97 -2.02 -3.78
N VAL A 40 5.00 -1.67 -4.54
CA VAL A 40 6.40 -1.78 -4.12
C VAL A 40 6.74 -0.88 -2.93
N CYS A 41 6.14 0.32 -2.87
CA CYS A 41 6.39 1.24 -1.75
C CYS A 41 5.74 0.71 -0.47
N ALA A 42 4.55 0.13 -0.57
CA ALA A 42 3.87 -0.45 0.57
C ALA A 42 4.58 -1.72 1.08
N GLU A 43 5.04 -2.58 0.17
CA GLU A 43 5.84 -3.78 0.51
C GLU A 43 7.17 -3.39 1.18
N ASP A 44 7.92 -2.44 0.60
CA ASP A 44 9.18 -1.91 1.20
C ASP A 44 8.93 -1.26 2.57
N TRP A 45 7.81 -0.54 2.75
CA TRP A 45 7.47 0.04 4.04
C TRP A 45 7.20 -1.02 5.11
N ILE A 46 6.49 -2.11 4.77
CA ILE A 46 6.21 -3.21 5.70
C ILE A 46 7.47 -3.99 6.05
N ASP A 47 8.35 -4.23 5.06
CA ASP A 47 9.62 -4.90 5.33
C ASP A 47 10.51 -4.05 6.27
N ARG A 48 10.42 -2.71 6.19
CA ARG A 48 11.12 -1.77 7.10
C ARG A 48 10.41 -1.54 8.43
N HIS A 49 9.09 -1.70 8.47
CA HIS A 49 8.24 -1.53 9.65
C HIS A 49 7.44 -2.81 9.85
N PRO A 50 8.12 -3.93 10.21
CA PRO A 50 7.42 -5.15 10.50
C PRO A 50 6.37 -4.83 11.57
N PRO A 51 5.10 -5.27 11.40
CA PRO A 51 4.12 -5.11 12.46
C PRO A 51 4.75 -5.73 13.71
N LYS A 52 4.95 -4.91 14.75
CA LYS A 52 5.29 -5.46 16.06
C LYS A 52 4.18 -6.46 16.34
N GLU A 53 4.54 -7.73 16.43
CA GLU A 53 3.66 -8.75 16.99
C GLU A 53 3.04 -8.12 18.23
N GLU A 54 1.74 -7.85 18.18
CA GLU A 54 0.99 -7.64 19.39
C GLU A 54 1.02 -9.00 20.08
N GLN A 55 2.04 -9.15 20.93
CA GLN A 55 2.25 -10.30 21.78
C GLN A 55 0.94 -10.56 22.52
N GLN A 56 0.30 -11.68 22.18
CA GLN A 56 -0.63 -12.37 23.07
C GLN A 56 0.01 -13.67 23.50
#